data_AF-A0A7V4AQ49-F1
#
_entry.id   AF-A0A7V4AQ49-F1
#
_cell.length_a   1.000
_cell.length_b   1.000
_cell.length_c   1.000
_cell.angle_alpha   90.00
_cell.angle_beta   90.00
_cell.angle_gamma   90.00
#
_symmetry.space_group_name_H-M   'P 1'
#
loop_
_entity.id
_entity.type
_entity.pdbx_description
1 polymer ?
#
loop_
_entity_poly.entity_id
_entity_poly.type
_entity_poly.pdbx_seq_one_letter_code
_entity_poly.pdbx_strand_id
1 'polypeptide(L)'
;MKRPLRCLAFATMTVLLLFSSASAQQVTGAASGIFVSPIGPSGMVVTGVGTNSFTWGTPDTTPNPNNLTFTGQTFIAASGVPFVVGTTLDYYNGSIVPGTHADFVDLQISLAFTDPAGISENFQYSLELIGTLNTDDPVASADYVKLPTTFAPRVFNSGGLEYTLQILGFAVPAQSGFDFIDEFFVFENASASAALVASVTIVPEPISLLGLAGGLAGLAGLRLPVLLKSHRNRA
;
A
#
# COMPACT_ATOMS: atom_id res chain seq x y z
N MET A 1 55.00 -45.68 -43.83
CA MET A 1 54.75 -44.50 -42.97
C MET A 1 53.30 -44.08 -43.09
N LYS A 2 52.47 -44.37 -42.09
CA LYS A 2 51.09 -43.87 -41.95
C LYS A 2 50.99 -43.28 -40.54
N ARG A 3 50.74 -41.98 -40.41
CA ARG A 3 50.41 -41.35 -39.12
C ARG A 3 48.88 -41.22 -39.04
N PRO A 4 48.21 -41.71 -37.98
CA PRO A 4 46.80 -41.40 -37.81
C PRO A 4 46.66 -40.01 -37.16
N LEU A 5 45.94 -39.12 -37.84
CA LEU A 5 45.42 -37.88 -37.26
C LEU A 5 44.41 -38.27 -36.16
N ARG A 6 44.68 -37.88 -34.91
CA ARG A 6 43.70 -38.00 -33.82
C ARG A 6 42.83 -36.76 -33.82
N CYS A 7 41.55 -36.95 -34.13
CA CYS A 7 40.51 -35.94 -34.01
C CYS A 7 40.28 -35.64 -32.52
N LEU A 8 40.61 -34.43 -32.08
CA LEU A 8 40.36 -33.97 -30.72
C LEU A 8 38.98 -33.29 -30.70
N ALA A 9 37.96 -33.98 -30.22
CA ALA A 9 36.63 -33.38 -30.03
C ALA A 9 36.62 -32.61 -28.70
N PHE A 10 36.56 -31.27 -28.77
CA PHE A 10 36.26 -30.42 -27.63
C PHE A 10 34.74 -30.39 -27.44
N ALA A 11 34.24 -30.93 -26.34
CA ALA A 11 32.85 -30.76 -25.91
C ALA A 11 32.77 -29.51 -25.03
N THR A 12 32.30 -28.39 -25.59
CA THR A 12 31.90 -27.20 -24.83
C THR A 12 30.56 -27.44 -24.16
N MET A 13 30.53 -27.52 -22.84
CA MET A 13 29.30 -27.62 -22.05
C MET A 13 28.82 -26.22 -21.69
N THR A 14 27.86 -25.69 -22.44
CA THR A 14 27.19 -24.41 -22.14
C THR A 14 26.26 -24.61 -20.93
N VAL A 15 26.62 -24.05 -19.78
CA VAL A 15 25.71 -23.95 -18.63
C VAL A 15 24.73 -22.82 -18.92
N LEU A 16 23.48 -23.18 -19.24
CA LEU A 16 22.40 -22.23 -19.44
C LEU A 16 21.88 -21.80 -18.06
N LEU A 17 22.41 -20.71 -17.51
CA LEU A 17 21.80 -20.06 -16.35
C LEU A 17 20.47 -19.45 -16.81
N LEU A 18 19.36 -20.12 -16.49
CA LEU A 18 18.03 -19.54 -16.63
C LEU A 18 17.89 -18.44 -15.59
N PHE A 19 18.19 -17.21 -15.97
CA PHE A 19 17.76 -16.04 -15.21
C PHE A 19 16.25 -15.92 -15.40
N SER A 20 15.45 -16.53 -14.52
CA SER A 20 14.04 -16.20 -14.42
C SER A 20 13.94 -14.76 -13.95
N SER A 21 13.43 -13.87 -14.79
CA SER A 21 13.06 -12.52 -14.39
C SER A 21 12.07 -12.65 -13.23
N ALA A 22 12.41 -12.17 -12.04
CA ALA A 22 11.43 -12.05 -10.96
C ALA A 22 10.42 -11.00 -11.43
N SER A 23 9.23 -11.43 -11.86
CA SER A 23 8.13 -10.50 -12.09
C SER A 23 7.77 -9.87 -10.76
N ALA A 24 7.72 -8.54 -10.70
CA ALA A 24 7.23 -7.84 -9.53
C ALA A 24 5.80 -8.32 -9.26
N GLN A 25 5.61 -9.02 -8.15
CA GLN A 25 4.31 -9.54 -7.79
C GLN A 25 3.36 -8.38 -7.51
N GLN A 26 2.15 -8.47 -8.04
CA GLN A 26 1.14 -7.42 -7.95
C GLN A 26 0.02 -7.83 -7.00
N VAL A 27 -0.64 -6.85 -6.42
CA VAL A 27 -1.93 -7.00 -5.76
C VAL A 27 -2.97 -6.15 -6.47
N THR A 28 -4.21 -6.59 -6.43
CA THR A 28 -5.36 -5.84 -6.92
C THR A 28 -6.47 -5.87 -5.88
N GLY A 29 -7.28 -4.83 -5.85
CA GLY A 29 -8.39 -4.75 -4.92
C GLY A 29 -9.18 -3.47 -5.07
N ALA A 30 -10.03 -3.20 -4.09
CA ALA A 30 -10.79 -1.98 -3.97
C ALA A 30 -10.80 -1.49 -2.52
N ALA A 31 -10.83 -0.18 -2.36
CA ALA A 31 -11.04 0.48 -1.09
C ALA A 31 -12.47 1.00 -0.97
N SER A 32 -12.95 1.05 0.26
CA SER A 32 -14.16 1.78 0.66
C SER A 32 -13.93 2.39 2.04
N GLY A 33 -14.78 3.34 2.44
CA GLY A 33 -14.69 3.91 3.77
C GLY A 33 -16.01 4.49 4.24
N ILE A 34 -16.19 4.49 5.55
CA ILE A 34 -17.34 5.05 6.23
C ILE A 34 -16.89 5.86 7.44
N PHE A 35 -17.69 6.85 7.80
CA PHE A 35 -17.49 7.65 9.01
C PHE A 35 -18.36 7.12 10.15
N VAL A 36 -17.77 6.91 11.32
CA VAL A 36 -18.44 6.34 12.49
C VAL A 36 -18.06 7.09 13.77
N SER A 37 -18.77 6.80 14.86
CA SER A 37 -18.40 7.25 16.21
C SER A 37 -18.11 8.77 16.35
N PRO A 38 -18.97 9.68 15.86
CA PRO A 38 -18.73 11.10 16.06
C PRO A 38 -18.80 11.46 17.56
N ILE A 39 -17.91 12.37 17.98
CA ILE A 39 -17.84 12.88 19.35
C ILE A 39 -17.93 14.40 19.28
N GLY A 40 -18.68 14.99 20.20
CA GLY A 40 -18.82 16.45 20.28
C GLY A 40 -19.66 16.88 21.48
N PRO A 41 -19.96 18.19 21.60
CA PRO A 41 -20.82 18.73 22.64
C PRO A 41 -22.25 18.17 22.56
N SER A 42 -23.03 18.35 23.64
CA SER A 42 -24.44 17.90 23.68
C SER A 42 -25.32 18.51 22.58
N GLY A 43 -24.91 19.63 21.98
CA GLY A 43 -25.60 20.31 20.87
C GLY A 43 -25.12 19.91 19.48
N MET A 44 -24.15 18.98 19.37
CA MET A 44 -23.60 18.53 18.10
C MET A 44 -24.70 18.03 17.16
N VAL A 45 -24.65 18.51 15.91
CA VAL A 45 -25.56 18.08 14.84
C VAL A 45 -24.72 17.35 13.79
N VAL A 46 -25.04 16.09 13.51
CA VAL A 46 -24.32 15.28 12.53
C VAL A 46 -25.28 14.48 11.66
N THR A 47 -24.89 14.24 10.41
CA THR A 47 -25.58 13.29 9.52
C THR A 47 -24.58 12.45 8.73
N GLY A 48 -25.05 11.35 8.14
CA GLY A 48 -24.19 10.50 7.29
C GLY A 48 -23.31 9.49 8.05
N VAL A 49 -23.49 9.34 9.37
CA VAL A 49 -22.84 8.28 10.16
C VAL A 49 -23.15 6.90 9.58
N GLY A 50 -22.12 6.08 9.40
CA GLY A 50 -22.18 4.78 8.73
C GLY A 50 -22.12 4.85 7.21
N THR A 51 -21.91 6.02 6.62
CA THR A 51 -21.77 6.23 5.17
C THR A 51 -20.42 6.85 4.83
N ASN A 52 -20.12 6.95 3.54
CA ASN A 52 -18.87 7.55 3.05
C ASN A 52 -18.91 9.08 2.97
N SER A 53 -19.99 9.73 3.41
CA SER A 53 -20.14 11.18 3.50
C SER A 53 -20.67 11.53 4.89
N PHE A 54 -19.99 12.43 5.56
CA PHE A 54 -20.29 12.83 6.92
C PHE A 54 -20.40 14.34 6.98
N THR A 55 -21.51 14.85 7.52
CA THR A 55 -21.69 16.28 7.72
C THR A 55 -21.86 16.61 9.18
N TRP A 56 -21.42 17.81 9.57
CA TRP A 56 -21.60 18.31 10.93
C TRP A 56 -21.88 19.80 10.99
N GLY A 57 -22.60 20.20 12.04
CA GLY A 57 -23.03 21.56 12.29
C GLY A 57 -24.37 21.92 11.63
N THR A 58 -25.05 22.90 12.21
CA THR A 58 -26.21 23.56 11.60
C THR A 58 -25.71 24.75 10.79
N PRO A 59 -26.00 24.87 9.49
CA PRO A 59 -25.53 25.99 8.68
C PRO A 59 -26.02 27.36 9.21
N ASP A 60 -25.16 28.38 9.22
CA ASP A 60 -25.50 29.73 9.70
C ASP A 60 -26.13 30.62 8.61
N THR A 61 -25.44 30.82 7.47
CA THR A 61 -25.86 31.82 6.46
C THR A 61 -26.08 31.30 5.04
N THR A 62 -25.62 30.09 4.69
CA THR A 62 -25.66 29.50 3.32
C THR A 62 -25.50 27.97 3.38
N PRO A 63 -25.88 27.20 2.34
CA PRO A 63 -26.77 26.03 2.51
C PRO A 63 -26.12 24.78 3.10
N ASN A 64 -24.79 24.69 3.11
CA ASN A 64 -24.11 23.44 3.35
C ASN A 64 -23.34 23.49 4.67
N PRO A 65 -23.56 22.51 5.57
CA PRO A 65 -22.73 22.34 6.75
C PRO A 65 -21.33 21.91 6.35
N ASN A 66 -20.44 21.81 7.33
CA ASN A 66 -19.16 21.13 7.12
C ASN A 66 -19.38 19.70 6.62
N ASN A 67 -18.49 19.24 5.73
CA ASN A 67 -18.60 17.92 5.13
C ASN A 67 -17.25 17.25 4.88
N LEU A 68 -17.16 15.96 5.23
CA LEU A 68 -16.12 15.05 4.80
C LEU A 68 -16.70 13.98 3.88
N THR A 69 -16.04 13.68 2.77
CA THR A 69 -16.40 12.57 1.88
C THR A 69 -15.18 11.71 1.60
N PHE A 70 -15.31 10.40 1.78
CA PHE A 70 -14.29 9.44 1.36
C PHE A 70 -14.76 8.71 0.09
N THR A 71 -13.97 8.82 -0.97
CA THR A 71 -14.26 8.13 -2.24
C THR A 71 -13.28 6.97 -2.43
N GLY A 72 -13.77 5.74 -2.27
CA GLY A 72 -13.00 4.53 -2.54
C GLY A 72 -12.78 4.28 -4.04
N GLN A 73 -11.71 3.56 -4.39
CA GLN A 73 -11.43 3.11 -5.76
C GLN A 73 -10.82 1.73 -5.82
N THR A 74 -10.80 1.16 -7.02
CA THR A 74 -9.97 0.00 -7.34
C THR A 74 -8.50 0.38 -7.46
N PHE A 75 -7.61 -0.51 -7.05
CA PHE A 75 -6.17 -0.33 -7.15
C PHE A 75 -5.49 -1.54 -7.78
N ILE A 76 -4.33 -1.29 -8.40
CA ILE A 76 -3.36 -2.28 -8.84
C ILE A 76 -2.01 -1.79 -8.33
N ALA A 77 -1.29 -2.60 -7.56
CA ALA A 77 -0.05 -2.19 -6.93
C ALA A 77 1.02 -3.26 -7.07
N ALA A 78 2.24 -2.83 -7.42
CA ALA A 78 3.41 -3.69 -7.36
C ALA A 78 3.95 -3.75 -5.93
N SER A 79 4.48 -4.90 -5.53
CA SER A 79 5.17 -5.07 -4.24
C SER A 79 6.27 -4.02 -4.06
N GLY A 80 6.28 -3.36 -2.90
CA GLY A 80 7.22 -2.32 -2.49
C GLY A 80 6.95 -0.93 -3.09
N VAL A 81 5.94 -0.77 -3.94
CA VAL A 81 5.66 0.51 -4.62
C VAL A 81 4.46 1.21 -3.96
N PRO A 82 4.58 2.48 -3.56
CA PRO A 82 3.45 3.27 -3.10
C PRO A 82 2.35 3.40 -4.16
N PHE A 83 1.09 3.30 -3.74
CA PHE A 83 -0.08 3.43 -4.61
C PHE A 83 -1.22 4.14 -3.90
N VAL A 84 -2.11 4.76 -4.69
CA VAL A 84 -3.33 5.41 -4.18
C VAL A 84 -4.40 4.35 -3.95
N VAL A 85 -4.91 4.31 -2.73
CA VAL A 85 -5.87 3.31 -2.25
C VAL A 85 -7.31 3.71 -2.54
N GLY A 86 -7.64 5.00 -2.39
CA GLY A 86 -8.93 5.61 -2.71
C GLY A 86 -8.71 7.00 -3.31
N THR A 87 -9.65 7.52 -4.09
CA THR A 87 -9.48 8.78 -4.84
C THR A 87 -9.03 9.90 -3.92
N THR A 88 -9.86 10.19 -2.91
CA THR A 88 -9.75 11.41 -2.11
C THR A 88 -10.54 11.26 -0.81
N LEU A 89 -9.99 11.82 0.27
CA LEU A 89 -10.74 12.39 1.37
C LEU A 89 -10.95 13.87 1.03
N ASP A 90 -12.20 14.26 0.83
CA ASP A 90 -12.61 15.61 0.47
C ASP A 90 -13.21 16.30 1.70
N TYR A 91 -12.72 17.49 2.02
CA TYR A 91 -13.22 18.35 3.07
C TYR A 91 -13.83 19.62 2.46
N TYR A 92 -15.05 19.98 2.87
CA TYR A 92 -15.66 21.28 2.62
C TYR A 92 -15.88 21.97 3.97
N ASN A 93 -15.32 23.17 4.10
CA ASN A 93 -15.54 24.05 5.24
C ASN A 93 -16.73 24.98 4.96
N GLY A 94 -17.79 24.87 5.75
CA GLY A 94 -18.97 25.72 5.69
C GLY A 94 -19.22 26.41 7.03
N SER A 95 -19.90 27.55 7.00
CA SER A 95 -20.21 28.31 8.22
C SER A 95 -21.35 27.66 9.00
N ILE A 96 -21.11 27.36 10.29
CA ILE A 96 -22.06 26.68 11.17
C ILE A 96 -22.37 27.48 12.44
N VAL A 97 -23.56 27.27 13.00
CA VAL A 97 -24.00 27.88 14.25
C VAL A 97 -23.13 27.36 15.42
N PRO A 98 -22.62 28.26 16.29
CA PRO A 98 -21.83 27.86 17.45
C PRO A 98 -22.53 26.81 18.34
N GLY A 99 -21.75 25.83 18.81
CA GLY A 99 -22.25 24.75 19.68
C GLY A 99 -22.88 23.57 18.94
N THR A 100 -22.94 23.61 17.59
CA THR A 100 -23.45 22.50 16.76
C THR A 100 -22.35 21.65 16.11
N HIS A 101 -21.08 22.04 16.32
CA HIS A 101 -19.88 21.40 15.81
C HIS A 101 -19.69 19.97 16.35
N ALA A 102 -18.91 19.16 15.62
CA ALA A 102 -18.42 17.85 16.06
C ALA A 102 -16.92 17.96 16.31
N ASP A 103 -16.39 17.43 17.41
CA ASP A 103 -14.97 17.54 17.76
C ASP A 103 -14.12 16.43 17.11
N PHE A 104 -14.71 15.23 16.94
CA PHE A 104 -14.05 14.08 16.33
C PHE A 104 -15.01 13.25 15.48
N VAL A 105 -14.45 12.51 14.52
CA VAL A 105 -15.12 11.41 13.83
C VAL A 105 -14.11 10.34 13.45
N ASP A 106 -14.50 9.07 13.49
CA ASP A 106 -13.63 7.98 13.06
C ASP A 106 -13.88 7.65 11.58
N LEU A 107 -12.84 7.65 10.77
CA LEU A 107 -12.83 7.11 9.42
C LEU A 107 -12.44 5.63 9.46
N GLN A 108 -13.39 4.75 9.15
CA GLN A 108 -13.15 3.32 8.96
C GLN A 108 -12.94 3.03 7.47
N ILE A 109 -11.78 2.49 7.10
CA ILE A 109 -11.40 2.14 5.74
C ILE A 109 -11.33 0.62 5.62
N SER A 110 -11.95 0.08 4.57
CA SER A 110 -11.89 -1.34 4.23
C SER A 110 -11.20 -1.53 2.89
N LEU A 111 -10.15 -2.36 2.87
CA LEU A 111 -9.41 -2.76 1.68
C LEU A 111 -9.74 -4.22 1.36
N ALA A 112 -10.46 -4.44 0.28
CA ALA A 112 -10.84 -5.77 -0.20
C ALA A 112 -9.96 -6.15 -1.39
N PHE A 113 -9.17 -7.21 -1.24
CA PHE A 113 -8.28 -7.69 -2.29
C PHE A 113 -9.01 -8.66 -3.22
N THR A 114 -8.89 -8.40 -4.52
CA THR A 114 -9.32 -9.31 -5.60
C THR A 114 -8.19 -10.26 -6.01
N ASP A 115 -6.94 -9.84 -5.82
CA ASP A 115 -5.74 -10.69 -5.96
C ASP A 115 -4.68 -10.21 -4.94
N PRO A 116 -4.31 -11.02 -3.92
CA PRO A 116 -4.88 -12.33 -3.62
C PRO A 116 -6.35 -12.25 -3.18
N ALA A 117 -7.19 -13.15 -3.71
CA ALA A 117 -8.62 -13.14 -3.43
C ALA A 117 -8.94 -13.53 -1.96
N GLY A 118 -10.04 -12.97 -1.44
CA GLY A 118 -10.60 -13.36 -0.14
C GLY A 118 -9.93 -12.70 1.07
N ILE A 119 -9.02 -11.75 0.84
CA ILE A 119 -8.42 -10.93 1.90
C ILE A 119 -9.18 -9.61 2.02
N SER A 120 -9.51 -9.23 3.25
CA SER A 120 -10.07 -7.93 3.57
C SER A 120 -9.46 -7.39 4.84
N GLU A 121 -8.91 -6.19 4.77
CA GLU A 121 -8.26 -5.52 5.89
C GLU A 121 -9.01 -4.24 6.23
N ASN A 122 -9.26 -4.03 7.53
CA ASN A 122 -9.96 -2.86 8.03
C ASN A 122 -9.02 -2.00 8.88
N PHE A 123 -9.09 -0.70 8.65
CA PHE A 123 -8.38 0.34 9.37
C PHE A 123 -9.39 1.30 9.95
N GLN A 124 -9.08 1.85 11.13
CA GLN A 124 -9.89 2.89 11.74
C GLN A 124 -8.96 3.97 12.24
N TYR A 125 -9.26 5.20 11.86
CA TYR A 125 -8.48 6.36 12.27
C TYR A 125 -9.40 7.46 12.75
N SER A 126 -9.04 8.09 13.86
CA SER A 126 -9.77 9.24 14.38
C SER A 126 -9.30 10.51 13.68
N LEU A 127 -10.25 11.33 13.24
CA LEU A 127 -10.03 12.66 12.68
C LEU A 127 -10.48 13.70 13.70
N GLU A 128 -9.61 14.65 14.03
CA GLU A 128 -9.97 15.79 14.88
C GLU A 128 -10.52 16.90 13.99
N LEU A 129 -11.67 17.43 14.36
CA LEU A 129 -12.40 18.45 13.62
C LEU A 129 -12.35 19.73 14.45
N ILE A 130 -11.68 20.77 13.96
CA ILE A 130 -11.44 22.00 14.71
C ILE A 130 -12.13 23.14 13.99
N GLY A 131 -13.23 23.62 14.58
CA GLY A 131 -13.93 24.83 14.16
C GLY A 131 -13.31 26.07 14.78
N THR A 132 -13.21 27.14 14.00
CA THR A 132 -12.74 28.45 14.44
C THR A 132 -13.88 29.47 14.46
N LEU A 133 -13.69 30.57 15.19
CA LEU A 133 -14.68 31.65 15.18
C LEU A 133 -14.48 32.49 13.93
N ASN A 134 -15.54 32.63 13.13
CA ASN A 134 -15.54 33.48 11.95
C ASN A 134 -15.39 34.97 12.32
N THR A 135 -14.42 35.63 11.69
CA THR A 135 -14.09 37.05 11.84
C THR A 135 -13.81 37.69 10.47
N ASP A 136 -13.42 38.96 10.44
CA ASP A 136 -13.01 39.65 9.20
C ASP A 136 -11.64 39.17 8.66
N ASP A 137 -10.88 38.38 9.41
CA ASP A 137 -9.62 37.76 8.96
C ASP A 137 -9.89 36.35 8.41
N PRO A 138 -9.76 36.11 7.09
CA PRO A 138 -10.04 34.81 6.49
C PRO A 138 -9.09 33.70 6.95
N VAL A 139 -7.86 34.03 7.35
CA VAL A 139 -6.87 33.04 7.81
C VAL A 139 -7.19 32.61 9.24
N ALA A 140 -7.59 33.56 10.09
CA ALA A 140 -8.01 33.25 11.47
C ALA A 140 -9.35 32.52 11.55
N SER A 141 -10.16 32.62 10.49
CA SER A 141 -11.48 31.98 10.36
C SER A 141 -11.43 30.64 9.61
N ALA A 142 -10.24 30.10 9.37
CA ALA A 142 -10.07 28.84 8.66
C ALA A 142 -10.22 27.67 9.61
N ASP A 143 -10.98 26.66 9.21
CA ASP A 143 -11.14 25.44 9.97
C ASP A 143 -10.11 24.37 9.60
N TYR A 144 -9.91 23.44 10.54
CA TYR A 144 -8.92 22.39 10.42
C TYR A 144 -9.57 21.01 10.54
N VAL A 145 -9.01 20.06 9.79
CA VAL A 145 -9.22 18.64 10.05
C VAL A 145 -7.84 18.02 10.25
N LYS A 146 -7.52 17.56 11.45
CA LYS A 146 -6.26 16.86 11.70
C LYS A 146 -6.37 15.44 11.21
N LEU A 147 -5.39 15.05 10.40
CA LEU A 147 -5.27 13.74 9.81
C LEU A 147 -4.34 12.87 10.66
N PRO A 148 -4.50 11.54 10.64
CA PRO A 148 -3.63 10.63 11.37
C PRO A 148 -2.21 10.71 10.80
N THR A 149 -1.22 10.67 11.69
CA THR A 149 0.21 10.65 11.32
C THR A 149 0.88 9.31 11.60
N THR A 150 0.17 8.40 12.28
CA THR A 150 0.68 7.08 12.63
C THR A 150 -0.22 5.98 12.07
N PHE A 151 0.41 5.02 11.40
CA PHE A 151 -0.29 3.98 10.65
C PHE A 151 0.34 2.63 10.97
N ALA A 152 -0.38 1.81 11.74
CA ALA A 152 0.09 0.47 12.07
C ALA A 152 -0.02 -0.44 10.83
N PRO A 153 1.05 -1.18 10.46
CA PRO A 153 0.97 -2.12 9.36
C PRO A 153 0.04 -3.30 9.71
N ARG A 154 -0.41 -4.00 8.68
CA ARG A 154 -1.16 -5.26 8.76
C ARG A 154 -0.36 -6.34 8.04
N VAL A 155 -0.20 -7.49 8.70
CA VAL A 155 0.48 -8.65 8.13
C VAL A 155 -0.55 -9.76 7.95
N PHE A 156 -0.62 -10.31 6.73
CA PHE A 156 -1.50 -11.42 6.40
C PHE A 156 -0.80 -12.41 5.47
N ASN A 157 -1.29 -13.65 5.47
CA ASN A 157 -0.75 -14.72 4.63
C ASN A 157 -1.78 -15.12 3.57
N SER A 158 -1.33 -15.27 2.32
CA SER A 158 -2.16 -15.82 1.25
C SER A 158 -1.31 -16.60 0.25
N GLY A 159 -1.76 -17.78 -0.16
CA GLY A 159 -1.03 -18.62 -1.11
C GLY A 159 0.37 -19.03 -0.65
N GLY A 160 0.63 -19.07 0.67
CA GLY A 160 1.96 -19.36 1.22
C GLY A 160 2.95 -18.20 1.11
N LEU A 161 2.47 -16.97 0.90
CA LEU A 161 3.28 -15.76 0.91
C LEU A 161 2.79 -14.84 2.02
N GLU A 162 3.74 -14.17 2.68
CA GLU A 162 3.45 -13.14 3.67
C GLU A 162 3.38 -11.78 3.00
N TYR A 163 2.32 -11.04 3.31
CA TYR A 163 2.04 -9.69 2.83
C TYR A 163 2.09 -8.74 4.01
N THR A 164 2.80 -7.63 3.85
CA THR A 164 2.74 -6.49 4.78
C THR A 164 2.10 -5.31 4.06
N LEU A 165 0.91 -4.93 4.51
CA LEU A 165 0.16 -3.78 4.04
C LEU A 165 0.34 -2.61 5.01
N GLN A 166 0.70 -1.44 4.48
CA GLN A 166 0.93 -0.25 5.26
C GLN A 166 0.26 0.95 4.61
N ILE A 167 -0.63 1.62 5.35
CA ILE A 167 -1.04 2.99 4.98
C ILE A 167 0.16 3.91 5.25
N LEU A 168 0.54 4.71 4.26
CA LEU A 168 1.64 5.66 4.36
C LEU A 168 1.17 7.02 4.85
N GLY A 169 -0.03 7.42 4.45
CA GLY A 169 -0.67 8.66 4.90
C GLY A 169 -1.57 9.27 3.84
N PHE A 170 -2.08 10.46 4.17
CA PHE A 170 -2.80 11.31 3.24
C PHE A 170 -1.80 12.19 2.50
N ALA A 171 -1.97 12.34 1.19
CA ALA A 171 -1.04 13.11 0.38
C ALA A 171 -1.71 13.82 -0.79
N VAL A 172 -1.07 14.89 -1.23
CA VAL A 172 -1.38 15.57 -2.50
C VAL A 172 -0.34 15.19 -3.56
N PRO A 173 -0.71 15.19 -4.86
CA PRO A 173 0.25 14.95 -5.93
C PRO A 173 1.36 16.02 -5.94
N ALA A 174 2.60 15.57 -6.05
CA ALA A 174 3.79 16.42 -6.16
C ALA A 174 4.54 16.12 -7.47
N GLN A 175 5.47 17.00 -7.89
CA GLN A 175 6.21 16.85 -9.15
C GLN A 175 6.98 15.51 -9.26
N SER A 176 7.40 14.93 -8.14
CA SER A 176 8.16 13.68 -8.09
C SER A 176 7.56 12.63 -7.15
N GLY A 177 6.24 12.68 -6.89
CA GLY A 177 5.57 11.70 -6.03
C GLY A 177 4.43 12.27 -5.22
N PHE A 178 4.51 12.13 -3.90
CA PHE A 178 3.48 12.48 -2.95
C PHE A 178 4.03 13.43 -1.88
N ASP A 179 3.34 14.54 -1.65
CA ASP A 179 3.57 15.38 -0.48
C ASP A 179 2.55 14.99 0.59
N PHE A 180 3.02 14.34 1.65
CA PHE A 180 2.18 13.90 2.75
C PHE A 180 1.76 15.09 3.62
N ILE A 181 0.49 15.10 3.99
CA ILE A 181 -0.12 16.12 4.84
C ILE A 181 -0.69 15.47 6.09
N ASP A 182 -0.70 16.22 7.19
CA ASP A 182 -1.26 15.82 8.47
C ASP A 182 -2.47 16.68 8.87
N GLU A 183 -2.88 17.62 8.01
CA GLU A 183 -4.07 18.43 8.22
C GLU A 183 -4.65 18.97 6.91
N PHE A 184 -5.95 19.25 6.93
CA PHE A 184 -6.54 20.25 6.07
C PHE A 184 -6.62 21.59 6.82
N PHE A 185 -6.29 22.68 6.13
CA PHE A 185 -6.49 24.06 6.55
C PHE A 185 -7.31 24.76 5.47
N VAL A 186 -8.58 25.06 5.76
CA VAL A 186 -9.54 25.42 4.70
C VAL A 186 -10.33 26.65 5.10
N PHE A 187 -10.32 27.67 4.23
CA PHE A 187 -11.13 28.87 4.42
C PHE A 187 -12.63 28.58 4.36
N GLU A 188 -13.41 29.47 4.98
CA GLU A 188 -14.87 29.43 4.91
C GLU A 188 -15.37 29.33 3.46
N ASN A 189 -16.30 28.41 3.23
CA ASN A 189 -16.89 28.08 1.92
C ASN A 189 -15.89 27.57 0.88
N ALA A 190 -14.75 27.00 1.29
CA ALA A 190 -13.78 26.37 0.40
C ALA A 190 -13.68 24.86 0.63
N SER A 191 -12.90 24.19 -0.21
CA SER A 191 -12.64 22.76 -0.13
C SER A 191 -11.16 22.43 -0.24
N ALA A 192 -10.77 21.31 0.35
CA ALA A 192 -9.48 20.67 0.16
C ALA A 192 -9.67 19.15 -0.02
N SER A 193 -8.68 18.52 -0.65
CA SER A 193 -8.72 17.08 -0.95
C SER A 193 -7.33 16.47 -0.80
N ALA A 194 -7.25 15.23 -0.32
CA ALA A 194 -6.02 14.45 -0.32
C ALA A 194 -6.27 12.97 -0.61
N ALA A 195 -5.34 12.33 -1.29
CA ALA A 195 -5.37 10.92 -1.59
C ALA A 195 -4.85 10.10 -0.40
N LEU A 196 -5.44 8.94 -0.14
CA LEU A 196 -4.89 7.96 0.80
C LEU A 196 -3.87 7.08 0.07
N VAL A 197 -2.63 7.08 0.54
CA VAL A 197 -1.53 6.31 -0.07
C VAL A 197 -1.16 5.13 0.82
N ALA A 198 -0.91 3.97 0.21
CA ALA A 198 -0.41 2.78 0.88
C ALA A 198 0.74 2.13 0.11
N SER A 199 1.39 1.17 0.75
CA SER A 199 2.28 0.22 0.12
C SER A 199 1.92 -1.20 0.57
N VAL A 200 2.23 -2.17 -0.29
CA VAL A 200 2.21 -3.58 0.07
C VAL A 200 3.60 -4.15 -0.18
N THR A 201 4.14 -4.95 0.72
CA THR A 201 5.39 -5.69 0.52
C THR A 201 5.09 -7.17 0.62
N ILE A 202 5.59 -7.94 -0.34
CA ILE A 202 5.41 -9.39 -0.41
C ILE A 202 6.76 -10.03 -0.14
N VAL A 203 6.83 -10.87 0.90
CA VAL A 203 8.05 -11.61 1.25
C VAL A 203 7.97 -13.00 0.62
N PRO A 204 8.79 -13.31 -0.39
CA PRO A 204 8.87 -14.66 -0.91
C PRO A 204 9.47 -15.59 0.15
N GLU A 205 8.87 -16.77 0.32
CA GLU A 205 9.45 -17.85 1.13
C GLU A 205 10.92 -18.06 0.72
N PRO A 206 11.87 -18.16 1.66
CA PRO A 206 13.26 -18.42 1.31
C PRO A 206 13.33 -19.70 0.49
N ILE A 207 13.98 -19.63 -0.68
CA ILE A 207 14.17 -20.79 -1.56
C ILE A 207 14.80 -21.89 -0.71
N SER A 208 14.02 -22.94 -0.42
CA SER A 208 14.50 -24.05 0.39
C SER A 208 15.71 -24.69 -0.31
N LEU A 209 16.80 -24.86 0.44
CA LEU A 209 18.09 -25.41 -0.03
C LEU A 209 18.00 -26.77 -0.76
N LEU A 210 16.83 -27.42 -0.75
CA LEU A 210 16.53 -28.63 -1.52
C LEU A 210 16.73 -28.43 -3.04
N GLY A 211 16.49 -27.23 -3.58
CA GLY A 211 16.80 -26.89 -4.97
C GLY A 211 18.31 -26.79 -5.25
N LEU A 212 19.11 -26.39 -4.24
CA LEU A 212 20.57 -26.30 -4.35
C LEU A 212 21.25 -27.68 -4.27
N ALA A 213 20.69 -28.59 -3.45
CA ALA A 213 21.21 -29.95 -3.29
C ALA A 213 21.06 -30.81 -4.57
N GLY A 214 19.98 -30.63 -5.33
CA GLY A 214 19.79 -31.31 -6.62
C GLY A 214 20.83 -30.93 -7.68
N GLY A 215 21.27 -29.66 -7.69
CA GLY A 215 22.30 -29.17 -8.61
C GLY A 215 23.71 -29.71 -8.30
N LEU A 216 24.05 -29.89 -7.02
CA LEU A 216 25.35 -30.42 -6.59
C LEU A 216 25.45 -31.95 -6.75
N ALA A 217 24.35 -32.70 -6.61
CA ALA A 217 24.34 -34.15 -6.84
C ALA A 217 24.62 -34.53 -8.30
N GLY A 218 24.22 -33.68 -9.26
CA GLY A 218 24.51 -33.88 -10.69
C GLY A 218 26.00 -33.76 -11.04
N LEU A 219 26.77 -32.95 -10.30
CA LEU A 219 28.21 -32.75 -10.50
C LEU A 219 29.09 -33.89 -9.94
N ALA A 220 28.59 -34.66 -8.97
CA ALA A 220 29.31 -35.80 -8.39
C ALA A 220 29.23 -37.09 -9.22
N GLY A 221 28.36 -37.15 -10.24
CA GLY A 221 28.16 -38.33 -11.10
C GLY A 221 29.15 -38.48 -12.28
N LEU A 222 29.95 -37.45 -12.59
CA LEU A 222 30.93 -37.47 -13.68
C LEU A 222 32.21 -38.21 -13.24
N ARG A 223 32.17 -39.56 -13.26
CA ARG A 223 33.38 -40.39 -13.16
C ARG A 223 34.24 -40.21 -14.41
N LEU A 224 35.41 -39.58 -14.28
CA LEU A 224 36.47 -39.68 -15.30
C LEU A 224 36.93 -41.14 -15.44
N PRO A 225 37.04 -41.69 -16.66
CA PRO A 225 37.71 -42.97 -16.84
C PRO A 225 39.22 -42.82 -16.60
N VAL A 226 39.71 -43.39 -15.50
CA VAL A 226 41.15 -43.55 -15.24
C VAL A 226 41.69 -44.61 -16.19
N LEU A 227 42.45 -44.19 -17.21
CA LEU A 227 43.17 -45.10 -18.11
C LEU A 227 44.45 -45.59 -17.42
N LEU A 228 44.36 -46.65 -16.63
CA LEU A 228 45.54 -47.34 -16.07
C LEU A 228 46.28 -48.08 -17.19
N LYS A 229 47.45 -47.56 -17.58
CA LYS A 229 48.37 -48.27 -18.47
C LYS A 229 49.40 -49.02 -17.64
N SER A 230 49.12 -50.29 -17.36
CA SER A 230 50.08 -51.26 -16.82
C SER A 230 51.11 -51.61 -17.90
N HIS A 231 52.36 -51.19 -17.73
CA HIS A 231 53.49 -51.83 -18.41
C HIS A 231 54.25 -52.70 -17.40
N ARG A 232 54.07 -54.02 -17.56
CA ARG A 232 54.92 -55.06 -16.99
C ARG A 232 56.33 -54.92 -17.55
N ASN A 233 57.33 -54.83 -16.67
CA ASN A 233 58.69 -55.24 -16.96
C ASN A 233 58.72 -56.77 -17.17
N ARG A 234 59.37 -57.22 -18.25
CA ARG A 234 60.03 -58.53 -18.31
C ARG A 234 61.25 -58.45 -19.22
N ALA A 235 62.37 -58.85 -18.61
CA ALA A 235 63.65 -59.37 -19.12
C ALA A 235 64.41 -58.51 -20.14
#